data_AF-A0A0D1YXN9-F1
#
_entry.id   AF-A0A0D1YXN9-F1
#
_cell.length_a   1.000
_cell.length_b   1.000
_cell.length_c   1.000
_cell.angle_alpha   90.00
_cell.angle_beta   90.00
_cell.angle_gamma   90.00
#
_symmetry.space_group_name_H-M   'P 1'
#
loop_
_entity.id
_entity.type
_entity.pdbx_description
1 polymer ?
#
loop_
_entity_poly.entity_id
_entity_poly.type
_entity_poly.pdbx_seq_one_letter_code
_entity_poly.pdbx_strand_id
1 'polypeptide(L)'
;MPSTRGDIPDIISLSSTTLRRFAGAKVDPYVRYVAFLLLRDLKIGIAGQRNMNNALSNLPVHLSVAPADKLCFGWGPSHVIYDRAVHEDEGSYDHLAVMLALTETFRETYGALVLMEMSSAAAGAAAGPDDFTPHFAQWKAALHGCNGALASTDFGLLVEDYIQLYPYTIVNLGRLESLIPPKVVAEALSALLEVTSGRQSKVTFTGSAVTGWIGALAEWLCDLPLAVYQTGGQQLRRTHTDKEPQITLVFVEKPGLTFSFEKRDLGSPRIADLSLVDRTYSSAVHATPFGGRVAWQSLLPRVFGKSFHYLDHDESRAFATMMGSAAKMFEGLALGRGHEEHNDLVSTQNQNNSASYGAGLIVTLTNWLPELRRFEGRMEKQLKSSHENAAATYVEQLTRIRKACHCGICTAKEHLVDGQDGVPPSHGYCLAVLVETIIALGLSLSRMTVAPRLYPTRSGIQSFYLGQVSKRLEARGMHWKEHFKIVYGNEWNAPDARRLQNAIQVFTGSRPTTNIPENLVAISHEGICAYFVAMEKGYSSENVQQVQLIRVVSGSINVGEKLFDRASLGALTRADPDDPWEELNYDHLPKPVFCK
;
A
#
# COMPACT_ATOMS: atom_id res chain seq x y z
N MET A 1 -34.72 -3.25 17.59
CA MET A 1 -36.11 -3.10 17.10
C MET A 1 -36.04 -2.70 15.63
N PRO A 2 -36.90 -3.24 14.74
CA PRO A 2 -36.96 -2.76 13.36
C PRO A 2 -37.60 -1.36 13.36
N SER A 3 -36.96 -0.39 12.69
CA SER A 3 -37.41 1.01 12.71
C SER A 3 -38.73 1.17 11.97
N THR A 4 -39.76 1.62 12.68
CA THR A 4 -40.89 2.32 12.06
C THR A 4 -40.43 3.71 11.62
N ARG A 5 -41.07 4.21 10.56
CA ARG A 5 -40.84 5.44 9.76
C ARG A 5 -40.62 6.79 10.50
N GLY A 6 -40.52 6.82 11.83
CA GLY A 6 -40.53 8.05 12.65
C GLY A 6 -39.18 8.58 13.15
N ASP A 7 -38.06 7.87 12.90
CA ASP A 7 -36.75 8.22 13.50
C ASP A 7 -35.79 8.98 12.56
N ILE A 8 -36.20 9.26 11.31
CA ILE A 8 -35.39 10.04 10.36
C ILE A 8 -35.87 11.49 10.41
N PRO A 9 -35.04 12.45 10.86
CA PRO A 9 -35.46 13.85 10.91
C PRO A 9 -35.61 14.42 9.50
N ASP A 10 -36.75 15.07 9.23
CA ASP A 10 -37.03 15.74 7.95
C ASP A 10 -36.05 16.89 7.65
N ILE A 11 -35.38 17.43 8.68
CA ILE A 11 -34.42 18.54 8.58
C ILE A 11 -33.19 18.22 9.43
N ILE A 12 -32.00 18.33 8.83
CA ILE A 12 -30.71 18.26 9.53
C ILE A 12 -30.04 19.63 9.46
N SER A 13 -29.77 20.25 10.61
CA SER A 13 -29.04 21.54 10.68
C SER A 13 -27.53 21.32 10.74
N LEU A 14 -26.78 21.90 9.81
CA LEU A 14 -25.31 21.87 9.81
C LEU A 14 -24.73 23.27 9.99
N SER A 15 -23.67 23.38 10.80
CA SER A 15 -22.93 24.64 10.93
C SER A 15 -22.24 25.00 9.60
N SER A 16 -22.05 26.29 9.34
CA SER A 16 -21.33 26.74 8.13
C SER A 16 -19.89 26.23 8.07
N THR A 17 -19.23 26.07 9.22
CA THR A 17 -17.89 25.49 9.31
C THR A 17 -17.90 24.01 8.94
N THR A 18 -18.84 23.23 9.48
CA THR A 18 -19.02 21.82 9.12
C THR A 18 -19.29 21.69 7.62
N LEU A 19 -20.22 22.47 7.08
CA LEU A 19 -20.55 22.43 5.65
C LEU A 19 -19.35 22.75 4.76
N ARG A 20 -18.53 23.75 5.13
CA ARG A 20 -17.29 24.07 4.39
C ARG A 20 -16.30 22.92 4.38
N ARG A 21 -16.16 22.18 5.49
CA ARG A 21 -15.27 21.02 5.58
C ARG A 21 -15.76 19.85 4.71
N PHE A 22 -17.05 19.53 4.76
CA PHE A 22 -17.66 18.53 3.89
C PHE A 22 -17.48 18.90 2.40
N ALA A 23 -17.82 20.14 2.04
CA ALA A 23 -17.67 20.63 0.67
C ALA A 23 -16.21 20.63 0.20
N GLY A 24 -15.27 21.06 1.05
CA GLY A 24 -13.84 21.08 0.72
C GLY A 24 -13.24 19.68 0.54
N ALA A 25 -13.71 18.70 1.31
CA ALA A 25 -13.37 17.30 1.14
C ALA A 25 -14.18 16.59 0.04
N LYS A 26 -15.08 17.31 -0.64
CA LYS A 26 -16.03 16.76 -1.62
C LYS A 26 -16.88 15.61 -1.07
N VAL A 27 -17.09 15.59 0.25
CA VAL A 27 -17.91 14.59 0.93
C VAL A 27 -19.34 15.13 1.05
N ASP A 28 -20.29 14.36 0.55
CA ASP A 28 -21.70 14.67 0.72
C ASP A 28 -22.17 14.27 2.14
N PRO A 29 -22.69 15.21 2.96
CA PRO A 29 -23.19 14.91 4.31
C PRO A 29 -24.26 13.81 4.33
N TYR A 30 -25.07 13.69 3.27
CA TYR A 30 -26.09 12.66 3.14
C TYR A 30 -25.48 11.25 3.12
N VAL A 31 -24.36 11.07 2.42
CA VAL A 31 -23.67 9.76 2.35
C VAL A 31 -23.12 9.36 3.70
N ARG A 32 -22.58 10.32 4.45
CA ARG A 32 -22.18 10.07 5.85
C ARG A 32 -23.37 9.60 6.69
N TYR A 33 -24.53 10.25 6.54
CA TYR A 33 -25.74 9.87 7.27
C TYR A 33 -26.22 8.45 6.90
N VAL A 34 -26.23 8.11 5.61
CA VAL A 34 -26.55 6.74 5.18
C VAL A 34 -25.55 5.73 5.74
N ALA A 35 -24.24 6.04 5.72
CA ALA A 35 -23.21 5.18 6.30
C ALA A 35 -23.46 4.91 7.79
N PHE A 36 -23.82 5.95 8.55
CA PHE A 36 -24.26 5.81 9.94
C PHE A 36 -25.43 4.83 10.07
N LEU A 37 -26.51 5.01 9.30
CA LEU A 37 -27.67 4.12 9.38
C LEU A 37 -27.33 2.66 9.04
N LEU A 38 -26.46 2.43 8.08
CA LEU A 38 -26.03 1.09 7.68
C LEU A 38 -25.18 0.38 8.74
N LEU A 39 -24.41 1.14 9.52
CA LEU A 39 -23.35 0.61 10.37
C LEU A 39 -23.57 0.87 11.88
N ARG A 40 -24.67 1.54 12.28
CA ARG A 40 -25.00 1.84 13.69
C ARG A 40 -25.11 0.63 14.62
N ASP A 41 -25.36 -0.54 14.04
CA ASP A 41 -25.46 -1.80 14.78
C ASP A 41 -24.09 -2.41 15.08
N LEU A 42 -23.02 -1.89 14.45
CA LEU A 42 -21.66 -2.27 14.79
C LEU A 42 -21.38 -1.86 16.22
N LYS A 43 -20.86 -2.78 17.02
CA LYS A 43 -20.36 -2.47 18.36
C LYS A 43 -18.85 -2.58 18.36
N ILE A 44 -18.18 -1.42 18.29
CA ILE A 44 -16.74 -1.34 18.49
C ILE A 44 -16.43 -1.71 19.95
N GLY A 45 -15.53 -2.68 20.12
CA GLY A 45 -15.05 -3.12 21.44
C GLY A 45 -14.16 -2.08 22.12
N ILE A 46 -13.87 -2.26 23.41
CA ILE A 46 -13.05 -1.31 24.18
C ILE A 46 -11.65 -1.14 23.56
N ALA A 47 -11.05 -2.25 23.11
CA ALA A 47 -9.77 -2.21 22.40
C ALA A 47 -9.87 -1.45 21.08
N GLY A 48 -10.94 -1.68 20.30
CA GLY A 48 -11.21 -0.96 19.06
C GLY A 48 -11.40 0.55 19.25
N GLN A 49 -12.13 0.97 20.29
CA GLN A 49 -12.29 2.40 20.60
C GLN A 49 -10.93 3.05 20.90
N ARG A 50 -10.08 2.39 21.70
CA ARG A 50 -8.71 2.87 21.97
C ARG A 50 -7.89 2.95 20.69
N ASN A 51 -7.98 1.93 19.83
CA ASN A 51 -7.29 1.89 18.55
C ASN A 51 -7.70 3.06 17.65
N MET A 52 -9.01 3.33 17.52
CA MET A 52 -9.54 4.45 16.73
C MET A 52 -9.15 5.81 17.30
N ASN A 53 -9.29 6.00 18.61
CA ASN A 53 -8.87 7.23 19.29
C ASN A 53 -7.38 7.50 19.08
N ASN A 54 -6.54 6.48 19.21
CA ASN A 54 -5.11 6.59 18.97
C ASN A 54 -4.81 6.90 17.50
N ALA A 55 -5.53 6.30 16.55
CA ALA A 55 -5.33 6.56 15.12
C ALA A 55 -5.65 8.02 14.78
N LEU A 56 -6.82 8.50 15.17
CA LEU A 56 -7.32 9.85 14.84
C LEU A 56 -6.56 10.96 15.57
N SER A 57 -6.03 10.69 16.77
CA SER A 57 -5.26 11.67 17.54
C SER A 57 -3.81 11.84 17.06
N ASN A 58 -3.28 10.88 16.29
CA ASN A 58 -1.88 10.85 15.85
C ASN A 58 -1.72 11.01 14.34
N LEU A 59 -2.73 11.56 13.65
CA LEU A 59 -2.69 11.80 12.23
C LEU A 59 -1.60 12.85 11.89
N PRO A 60 -0.66 12.55 10.98
CA PRO A 60 0.46 13.44 10.70
C PRO A 60 0.03 14.68 9.94
N VAL A 61 0.60 15.83 10.31
CA VAL A 61 0.36 17.12 9.65
C VAL A 61 1.69 17.83 9.44
N HIS A 62 1.98 18.20 8.21
CA HIS A 62 3.15 18.98 7.84
C HIS A 62 2.71 20.29 7.21
N LEU A 63 3.04 21.40 7.88
CA LEU A 63 2.68 22.75 7.45
C LEU A 63 3.79 23.36 6.61
N SER A 64 3.41 24.13 5.60
CA SER A 64 4.31 25.06 4.93
C SER A 64 4.65 26.26 5.83
N VAL A 65 5.80 26.90 5.62
CA VAL A 65 6.28 28.06 6.40
C VAL A 65 5.41 29.32 6.23
N ALA A 66 4.54 29.40 5.21
CA ALA A 66 3.67 30.56 4.98
C ALA A 66 2.61 30.71 6.11
N PRO A 67 2.68 31.75 6.97
CA PRO A 67 1.83 31.86 8.17
C PRO A 67 0.35 32.16 7.88
N ALA A 68 0.03 32.69 6.69
CA ALA A 68 -1.31 33.09 6.31
C ALA A 68 -2.04 32.03 5.45
N ASP A 69 -1.30 31.14 4.79
CA ASP A 69 -1.83 30.24 3.77
C ASP A 69 -1.57 28.76 4.13
N LYS A 70 -2.53 28.19 4.85
CA LYS A 70 -3.32 26.98 4.56
C LYS A 70 -2.75 25.77 3.76
N LEU A 71 -1.59 25.79 3.10
CA LEU A 71 -1.00 24.61 2.45
C LEU A 71 -0.41 23.65 3.50
N CYS A 72 -0.93 22.43 3.51
CA CYS A 72 -0.39 21.38 4.35
C CYS A 72 -0.47 20.01 3.70
N PHE A 73 0.40 19.12 4.16
CA PHE A 73 0.52 17.75 3.69
C PHE A 73 0.17 16.79 4.82
N GLY A 74 -0.63 15.78 4.52
CA GLY A 74 -1.20 14.86 5.50
C GLY A 74 -2.62 15.23 5.89
N TRP A 75 -2.89 15.35 7.19
CA TRP A 75 -4.24 15.56 7.73
C TRP A 75 -4.44 16.99 8.23
N GLY A 76 -4.65 17.93 7.29
CA GLY A 76 -4.74 19.35 7.59
C GLY A 76 -5.67 19.70 8.76
N PRO A 77 -5.42 20.76 9.56
CA PRO A 77 -6.22 21.07 10.76
C PRO A 77 -7.70 21.36 10.47
N SER A 78 -8.02 21.76 9.24
CA SER A 78 -9.39 22.01 8.77
C SER A 78 -10.03 20.80 8.09
N HIS A 79 -9.39 19.64 8.11
CA HIS A 79 -9.91 18.43 7.47
C HIS A 79 -11.24 17.98 8.09
N VAL A 80 -12.18 17.52 7.25
CA VAL A 80 -13.49 17.00 7.68
C VAL A 80 -13.41 15.84 8.69
N ILE A 81 -12.31 15.07 8.71
CA ILE A 81 -12.16 13.92 9.60
C ILE A 81 -12.18 14.32 11.07
N TYR A 82 -11.86 15.58 11.40
CA TYR A 82 -11.89 16.11 12.77
C TYR A 82 -13.21 16.80 13.11
N ASP A 83 -14.18 16.81 12.20
CA ASP A 83 -15.46 17.45 12.45
C ASP A 83 -16.33 16.59 13.37
N ARG A 84 -16.97 17.21 14.36
CA ARG A 84 -17.86 16.50 15.29
C ARG A 84 -19.03 15.84 14.57
N ALA A 85 -19.48 16.41 13.45
CA ALA A 85 -20.53 15.80 12.64
C ALA A 85 -20.09 14.48 11.99
N VAL A 86 -18.79 14.15 11.94
CA VAL A 86 -18.29 12.84 11.52
C VAL A 86 -18.30 11.85 12.68
N HIS A 87 -17.89 12.29 13.88
CA HIS A 87 -17.67 11.42 15.05
C HIS A 87 -18.90 11.08 15.92
N GLU A 88 -20.10 11.51 15.53
CA GLU A 88 -21.35 11.37 16.31
C GLU A 88 -21.33 12.06 17.69
N ASP A 89 -22.53 12.34 18.22
CA ASP A 89 -22.68 12.73 19.62
C ASP A 89 -22.30 11.52 20.48
N GLU A 90 -21.44 11.73 21.50
CA GLU A 90 -20.80 10.70 22.35
C GLU A 90 -19.52 10.03 21.78
N GLY A 91 -19.04 10.39 20.58
CA GLY A 91 -17.76 9.90 20.05
C GLY A 91 -17.81 8.46 19.53
N SER A 92 -18.94 8.07 18.92
CA SER A 92 -19.04 6.79 18.22
C SER A 92 -18.39 6.86 16.83
N TYR A 93 -17.49 5.90 16.54
CA TYR A 93 -16.75 5.82 15.29
C TYR A 93 -17.25 4.70 14.37
N ASP A 94 -18.41 4.11 14.66
CA ASP A 94 -18.85 2.83 14.09
C ASP A 94 -18.79 2.80 12.55
N HIS A 95 -19.44 3.76 11.90
CA HIS A 95 -19.46 3.86 10.44
C HIS A 95 -18.10 4.25 9.85
N LEU A 96 -17.43 5.24 10.46
CA LEU A 96 -16.13 5.71 10.03
C LEU A 96 -15.08 4.60 10.11
N ALA A 97 -15.07 3.80 11.17
CA ALA A 97 -14.11 2.74 11.40
C ALA A 97 -14.13 1.67 10.30
N VAL A 98 -15.32 1.30 9.82
CA VAL A 98 -15.46 0.35 8.70
C VAL A 98 -15.02 0.97 7.39
N MET A 99 -15.39 2.22 7.11
CA MET A 99 -14.93 2.95 5.92
C MET A 99 -13.40 3.06 5.87
N LEU A 100 -12.78 3.37 7.02
CA LEU A 100 -11.34 3.42 7.19
C LEU A 100 -10.68 2.04 7.00
N ALA A 101 -11.26 0.99 7.57
CA ALA A 101 -10.76 -0.38 7.40
C ALA A 101 -10.86 -0.89 5.95
N LEU A 102 -11.92 -0.52 5.24
CA LEU A 102 -12.09 -0.82 3.82
C LEU A 102 -10.99 -0.16 2.98
N THR A 103 -10.76 1.13 3.18
CA THR A 103 -9.81 1.93 2.38
C THR A 103 -8.35 1.65 2.70
N GLU A 104 -8.04 1.19 3.90
CA GLU A 104 -6.68 0.80 4.27
C GLU A 104 -6.21 -0.49 3.55
N THR A 105 -7.14 -1.34 3.10
CA THR A 105 -6.81 -2.64 2.46
C THR A 105 -7.23 -2.73 0.99
N PHE A 106 -8.40 -2.18 0.65
CA PHE A 106 -8.96 -2.16 -0.69
C PHE A 106 -8.86 -0.77 -1.31
N ARG A 107 -8.82 -0.72 -2.65
CA ARG A 107 -8.91 0.56 -3.38
C ARG A 107 -10.26 1.22 -3.12
N GLU A 108 -10.28 2.56 -3.12
CA GLU A 108 -11.49 3.38 -2.91
C GLU A 108 -12.68 2.91 -3.76
N THR A 109 -12.44 2.61 -5.05
CA THR A 109 -13.46 2.11 -5.98
C THR A 109 -14.11 0.82 -5.47
N TYR A 110 -13.32 -0.14 -4.96
CA TYR A 110 -13.85 -1.40 -4.47
C TYR A 110 -14.62 -1.21 -3.17
N GLY A 111 -14.07 -0.43 -2.23
CA GLY A 111 -14.77 -0.08 -0.99
C GLY A 111 -16.11 0.62 -1.24
N ALA A 112 -16.18 1.52 -2.23
CA ALA A 112 -17.41 2.22 -2.58
C ALA A 112 -18.47 1.26 -3.16
N LEU A 113 -18.06 0.27 -3.95
CA LEU A 113 -18.96 -0.79 -4.42
C LEU A 113 -19.48 -1.65 -3.26
N VAL A 114 -18.64 -1.96 -2.27
CA VAL A 114 -19.08 -2.71 -1.07
C VAL A 114 -20.15 -1.93 -0.31
N LEU A 115 -19.94 -0.64 -0.05
CA LEU A 115 -20.92 0.20 0.66
C LEU A 115 -22.21 0.38 -0.15
N MET A 116 -22.10 0.48 -1.47
CA MET A 116 -23.25 0.51 -2.37
C MET A 116 -24.09 -0.78 -2.26
N GLU A 117 -23.45 -1.95 -2.32
CA GLU A 117 -24.14 -3.24 -2.15
C GLU A 117 -24.80 -3.38 -0.77
N MET A 118 -24.15 -2.89 0.30
CA MET A 118 -24.76 -2.83 1.63
C MET A 118 -26.01 -1.93 1.64
N SER A 119 -25.93 -0.75 1.02
CA SER A 119 -27.08 0.17 0.93
C SER A 119 -28.24 -0.42 0.12
N SER A 120 -27.95 -1.08 -1.01
CA SER A 120 -28.98 -1.75 -1.82
C SER A 120 -29.64 -2.91 -1.09
N ALA A 121 -28.87 -3.71 -0.34
CA ALA A 121 -29.42 -4.79 0.48
C ALA A 121 -30.33 -4.27 1.60
N ALA A 122 -29.94 -3.17 2.26
CA ALA A 122 -30.75 -2.53 3.29
C ALA A 122 -32.04 -1.91 2.72
N ALA A 123 -31.96 -1.24 1.56
CA ALA A 123 -33.10 -0.67 0.87
C ALA A 123 -34.11 -1.74 0.42
N GLY A 124 -33.65 -2.89 -0.10
CA GLY A 124 -34.53 -3.99 -0.49
C GLY A 124 -35.26 -4.67 0.69
N ALA A 125 -34.69 -4.61 1.90
CA ALA A 125 -35.31 -5.13 3.12
C ALA A 125 -36.33 -4.15 3.74
N ALA A 126 -36.16 -2.86 3.51
CA ALA A 126 -37.09 -1.83 3.94
C ALA A 126 -38.18 -1.64 2.86
N ALA A 127 -39.40 -2.13 3.11
CA ALA A 127 -40.55 -1.97 2.21
C ALA A 127 -41.07 -0.52 2.14
N GLY A 128 -40.20 0.45 1.82
CA GLY A 128 -40.47 1.88 1.75
C GLY A 128 -40.35 2.45 0.33
N PRO A 129 -41.06 3.55 0.01
CA PRO A 129 -41.08 4.17 -1.32
C PRO A 129 -39.88 5.08 -1.63
N ASP A 130 -38.95 5.29 -0.70
CA ASP A 130 -37.86 6.25 -0.84
C ASP A 130 -36.52 5.52 -1.08
N ASP A 131 -35.86 5.84 -2.20
CA ASP A 131 -34.56 5.30 -2.58
C ASP A 131 -33.46 5.99 -1.73
N PHE A 132 -33.06 5.33 -0.63
CA PHE A 132 -32.03 5.82 0.30
C PHE A 132 -30.60 5.49 -0.15
N THR A 133 -30.35 5.27 -1.44
CA THR A 133 -29.07 4.75 -1.94
C THR A 133 -28.20 5.87 -2.51
N PRO A 134 -27.09 6.26 -1.85
CA PRO A 134 -26.16 7.18 -2.47
C PRO A 134 -25.57 6.64 -3.76
N HIS A 135 -25.28 7.55 -4.69
CA HIS A 135 -24.62 7.21 -5.93
C HIS A 135 -23.17 6.77 -5.67
N PHE A 136 -22.66 5.86 -6.50
CA PHE A 136 -21.28 5.35 -6.43
C PHE A 136 -20.22 6.45 -6.28
N ALA A 137 -20.37 7.55 -7.04
CA ALA A 137 -19.44 8.67 -6.98
C ALA A 137 -19.41 9.35 -5.59
N GLN A 138 -20.56 9.45 -4.91
CA GLN A 138 -20.63 10.03 -3.57
C GLN A 138 -19.98 9.09 -2.53
N TRP A 139 -20.19 7.76 -2.64
CA TRP A 139 -19.48 6.77 -1.82
C TRP A 139 -17.98 6.83 -2.00
N LYS A 140 -17.52 6.89 -3.25
CA LYS A 140 -16.10 7.00 -3.57
C LYS A 140 -15.50 8.29 -2.99
N ALA A 141 -16.19 9.43 -3.11
CA ALA A 141 -15.72 10.69 -2.54
C ALA A 141 -15.67 10.66 -1.00
N ALA A 142 -16.65 10.02 -0.34
CA ALA A 142 -16.66 9.84 1.11
C ALA A 142 -15.47 8.99 1.59
N LEU A 143 -15.17 7.89 0.88
CA LEU A 143 -14.00 7.06 1.16
C LEU A 143 -12.68 7.80 0.90
N HIS A 144 -12.60 8.54 -0.21
CA HIS A 144 -11.44 9.35 -0.54
C HIS A 144 -11.14 10.39 0.56
N GLY A 145 -12.18 11.05 1.09
CA GLY A 145 -12.07 12.00 2.18
C GLY A 145 -11.68 11.40 3.54
N CYS A 146 -11.57 10.09 3.70
CA CYS A 146 -11.08 9.48 4.93
C CYS A 146 -9.93 8.49 4.71
N ASN A 147 -9.49 8.28 3.48
CA ASN A 147 -8.50 7.28 3.14
C ASN A 147 -7.15 7.55 3.83
N GLY A 148 -6.48 6.49 4.29
CA GLY A 148 -5.16 6.54 4.89
C GLY A 148 -5.12 6.86 6.39
N ALA A 149 -6.26 7.06 7.05
CA ALA A 149 -6.26 7.40 8.48
C ALA A 149 -5.71 6.26 9.35
N LEU A 150 -5.81 5.02 8.87
CA LEU A 150 -5.26 3.83 9.52
C LEU A 150 -3.86 3.45 9.03
N ALA A 151 -3.27 4.19 8.09
CA ALA A 151 -2.03 3.81 7.41
C ALA A 151 -0.80 3.73 8.34
N SER A 152 -0.83 4.48 9.45
CA SER A 152 0.25 4.49 10.46
C SER A 152 -0.13 3.69 11.72
N THR A 153 -1.15 2.84 11.62
CA THR A 153 -1.64 1.97 12.72
C THR A 153 -1.22 0.51 12.48
N ASP A 154 -1.48 -0.34 13.47
CA ASP A 154 -1.23 -1.79 13.34
C ASP A 154 -2.32 -2.53 12.57
N PHE A 155 -3.41 -1.88 12.15
CA PHE A 155 -4.50 -2.54 11.44
C PHE A 155 -4.02 -3.20 10.15
N GLY A 156 -3.29 -2.46 9.30
CA GLY A 156 -2.74 -2.99 8.06
C GLY A 156 -1.74 -4.14 8.29
N LEU A 157 -0.99 -4.13 9.40
CA LEU A 157 -0.09 -5.23 9.77
C LEU A 157 -0.87 -6.47 10.21
N LEU A 158 -1.96 -6.30 10.97
CA LEU A 158 -2.80 -7.39 11.43
C LEU A 158 -3.58 -8.04 10.28
N VAL A 159 -4.12 -7.24 9.35
CA VAL A 159 -4.70 -7.74 8.10
C VAL A 159 -3.71 -8.66 7.42
N GLU A 160 -2.45 -8.25 7.40
CA GLU A 160 -1.43 -9.07 6.79
C GLU A 160 -1.14 -10.37 7.54
N ASP A 161 -1.00 -10.32 8.86
CA ASP A 161 -0.81 -11.52 9.67
C ASP A 161 -1.93 -12.55 9.47
N TYR A 162 -3.17 -12.10 9.25
CA TYR A 162 -4.29 -12.98 8.92
C TYR A 162 -4.23 -13.56 7.51
N ILE A 163 -3.86 -12.75 6.51
CA ILE A 163 -3.70 -13.21 5.13
C ILE A 163 -2.58 -14.26 5.04
N GLN A 164 -1.51 -14.14 5.83
CA GLN A 164 -0.42 -15.13 5.90
C GLN A 164 -0.85 -16.51 6.41
N LEU A 165 -1.95 -16.60 7.14
CA LEU A 165 -2.47 -17.89 7.61
C LEU A 165 -3.13 -18.70 6.49
N TYR A 166 -3.42 -18.09 5.33
CA TYR A 166 -4.02 -18.78 4.19
C TYR A 166 -3.03 -19.80 3.58
N PRO A 167 -3.30 -21.11 3.68
CA PRO A 167 -2.30 -22.13 3.34
C PRO A 167 -2.27 -22.52 1.86
N TYR A 168 -3.25 -22.06 1.08
CA TYR A 168 -3.43 -22.48 -0.32
C TYR A 168 -2.73 -21.53 -1.28
N THR A 169 -2.44 -22.05 -2.46
CA THR A 169 -1.92 -21.29 -3.60
C THR A 169 -2.89 -20.18 -4.00
N ILE A 170 -2.39 -18.95 -4.07
CA ILE A 170 -3.06 -17.80 -4.66
C ILE A 170 -2.84 -17.81 -6.17
N VAL A 171 -3.93 -17.87 -6.91
CA VAL A 171 -3.92 -17.87 -8.38
C VAL A 171 -3.61 -16.46 -8.90
N ASN A 172 -2.86 -16.36 -10.00
CA ASN A 172 -2.65 -15.08 -10.69
C ASN A 172 -3.94 -14.66 -11.40
N LEU A 173 -4.55 -13.52 -11.01
CA LEU A 173 -5.93 -13.20 -11.37
C LEU A 173 -6.07 -11.76 -11.87
N GLY A 174 -6.85 -11.59 -12.94
CA GLY A 174 -6.99 -10.32 -13.66
C GLY A 174 -7.85 -9.27 -12.97
N ARG A 175 -8.92 -9.64 -12.24
CA ARG A 175 -9.84 -8.71 -11.56
C ARG A 175 -10.30 -9.27 -10.21
N LEU A 176 -10.35 -8.43 -9.18
CA LEU A 176 -10.81 -8.81 -7.83
C LEU A 176 -12.29 -9.20 -7.85
N GLU A 177 -13.06 -8.38 -8.53
CA GLU A 177 -14.52 -8.35 -8.53
C GLU A 177 -15.11 -9.64 -9.12
N SER A 178 -14.36 -10.32 -10.00
CA SER A 178 -14.80 -11.60 -10.58
C SER A 178 -14.75 -12.77 -9.60
N LEU A 179 -13.97 -12.66 -8.52
CA LEU A 179 -13.74 -13.76 -7.57
C LEU A 179 -14.27 -13.45 -6.18
N ILE A 180 -14.15 -12.19 -5.80
CA ILE A 180 -14.71 -11.64 -4.57
C ILE A 180 -15.58 -10.46 -5.02
N PRO A 181 -16.81 -10.74 -5.49
CA PRO A 181 -17.77 -9.68 -5.80
C PRO A 181 -17.96 -8.77 -4.58
N PRO A 182 -18.07 -7.44 -4.74
CA PRO A 182 -18.29 -6.53 -3.61
C PRO A 182 -19.47 -6.94 -2.71
N LYS A 183 -20.52 -7.52 -3.33
CA LYS A 183 -21.68 -8.09 -2.65
C LYS A 183 -21.32 -9.12 -1.56
N VAL A 184 -20.36 -10.02 -1.79
CA VAL A 184 -20.02 -11.05 -0.79
C VAL A 184 -19.31 -10.45 0.43
N VAL A 185 -18.57 -9.35 0.24
CA VAL A 185 -17.94 -8.61 1.34
C VAL A 185 -19.00 -7.81 2.12
N ALA A 186 -19.95 -7.18 1.40
CA ALA A 186 -21.09 -6.50 2.00
C ALA A 186 -21.92 -7.45 2.87
N GLU A 187 -22.26 -8.63 2.36
CA GLU A 187 -22.97 -9.68 3.10
C GLU A 187 -22.19 -10.17 4.33
N ALA A 188 -20.87 -10.33 4.21
CA ALA A 188 -20.04 -10.72 5.34
C ALA A 188 -19.95 -9.64 6.43
N LEU A 189 -19.88 -8.36 6.05
CA LEU A 189 -19.97 -7.24 6.99
C LEU A 189 -21.32 -7.22 7.69
N SER A 190 -22.42 -7.42 6.97
CA SER A 190 -23.75 -7.56 7.57
C SER A 190 -23.81 -8.71 8.58
N ALA A 191 -23.22 -9.86 8.26
CA ALA A 191 -23.16 -10.99 9.20
C ALA A 191 -22.33 -10.66 10.46
N LEU A 192 -21.25 -9.88 10.33
CA LEU A 192 -20.48 -9.39 11.47
C LEU A 192 -21.29 -8.39 12.32
N LEU A 193 -22.10 -7.52 11.69
CA LEU A 193 -23.02 -6.61 12.40
C LEU A 193 -24.05 -7.40 13.24
N GLU A 194 -24.61 -8.49 12.71
CA GLU A 194 -25.52 -9.36 13.47
C GLU A 194 -24.86 -9.94 14.73
N VAL A 195 -23.58 -10.30 14.65
CA VAL A 195 -22.85 -10.85 15.81
C VAL A 195 -22.49 -9.77 16.82
N THR A 196 -21.97 -8.62 16.35
CA THR A 196 -21.58 -7.51 17.24
C THR A 196 -22.77 -6.86 17.92
N SER A 197 -23.93 -6.81 17.27
CA SER A 197 -25.20 -6.34 17.87
C SER A 197 -25.85 -7.36 18.81
N GLY A 198 -25.31 -8.58 18.91
CA GLY A 198 -25.87 -9.66 19.74
C GLY A 198 -27.10 -10.34 19.16
N ARG A 199 -27.52 -10.02 17.93
CA ARG A 199 -28.61 -10.71 17.21
C ARG A 199 -28.23 -12.15 16.87
N GLN A 200 -26.94 -12.40 16.67
CA GLN A 200 -26.36 -13.73 16.53
C GLN A 200 -25.23 -13.91 17.55
N SER A 201 -25.10 -15.11 18.12
CA SER A 201 -24.04 -15.39 19.10
C SER A 201 -22.68 -15.68 18.46
N LYS A 202 -22.69 -16.21 17.24
CA LYS A 202 -21.51 -16.67 16.52
C LYS A 202 -21.75 -16.68 15.01
N VAL A 203 -20.66 -16.64 14.24
CA VAL A 203 -20.68 -16.79 12.78
C VAL A 203 -19.44 -17.55 12.32
N THR A 204 -19.60 -18.37 11.30
CA THR A 204 -18.50 -19.02 10.58
C THR A 204 -18.36 -18.40 9.20
N PHE A 205 -17.21 -17.78 8.93
CA PHE A 205 -16.83 -17.33 7.59
C PHE A 205 -15.98 -18.40 6.92
N THR A 206 -16.32 -18.77 5.68
CA THR A 206 -15.59 -19.76 4.89
C THR A 206 -15.16 -19.12 3.58
N GLY A 207 -13.87 -19.20 3.24
CA GLY A 207 -13.40 -18.56 2.01
C GLY A 207 -11.89 -18.53 1.85
N SER A 208 -11.45 -17.67 0.93
CA SER A 208 -10.04 -17.43 0.65
C SER A 208 -9.42 -16.40 1.62
N ALA A 209 -8.27 -15.83 1.27
CA ALA A 209 -7.55 -14.83 2.05
C ALA A 209 -8.41 -13.62 2.51
N VAL A 210 -9.48 -13.27 1.79
CA VAL A 210 -10.42 -12.19 2.21
C VAL A 210 -11.11 -12.48 3.55
N THR A 211 -11.27 -13.77 3.87
CA THR A 211 -11.76 -14.22 5.19
C THR A 211 -10.84 -13.75 6.32
N GLY A 212 -9.54 -13.67 6.05
CA GLY A 212 -8.55 -13.14 6.99
C GLY A 212 -8.75 -11.65 7.27
N TRP A 213 -9.18 -10.86 6.27
CA TRP A 213 -9.51 -9.44 6.47
C TRP A 213 -10.71 -9.26 7.43
N ILE A 214 -11.75 -10.10 7.31
CA ILE A 214 -12.87 -10.13 8.28
C ILE A 214 -12.37 -10.47 9.70
N GLY A 215 -11.41 -11.39 9.80
CA GLY A 215 -10.72 -11.71 11.06
C GLY A 215 -10.02 -10.52 11.69
N ALA A 216 -9.24 -9.79 10.90
CA ALA A 216 -8.56 -8.58 11.32
C ALA A 216 -9.56 -7.51 11.79
N LEU A 217 -10.67 -7.32 11.07
CA LEU A 217 -11.73 -6.39 11.46
C LEU A 217 -12.37 -6.77 12.80
N ALA A 218 -12.72 -8.05 12.97
CA ALA A 218 -13.34 -8.56 14.18
C ALA A 218 -12.41 -8.46 15.41
N GLU A 219 -11.11 -8.73 15.24
CA GLU A 219 -10.12 -8.59 16.31
C GLU A 219 -9.83 -7.12 16.63
N TRP A 220 -9.53 -6.31 15.62
CA TRP A 220 -8.98 -4.97 15.81
C TRP A 220 -10.03 -3.93 16.20
N LEU A 221 -11.24 -4.01 15.62
CA LEU A 221 -12.35 -3.11 15.94
C LEU A 221 -13.30 -3.66 16.99
N CYS A 222 -13.69 -4.93 16.85
CA CYS A 222 -14.84 -5.46 17.62
C CYS A 222 -14.42 -6.19 18.90
N ASP A 223 -13.12 -6.47 19.10
CA ASP A 223 -12.59 -7.22 20.25
C ASP A 223 -13.27 -8.59 20.43
N LEU A 224 -13.62 -9.23 19.31
CA LEU A 224 -14.33 -10.51 19.32
C LEU A 224 -13.37 -11.71 19.44
N PRO A 225 -13.66 -12.70 20.31
CA PRO A 225 -12.98 -14.00 20.34
C PRO A 225 -13.13 -14.72 19.00
N LEU A 226 -12.01 -15.19 18.44
CA LEU A 226 -12.00 -15.86 17.15
C LEU A 226 -11.08 -17.07 17.10
N ALA A 227 -11.40 -17.98 16.20
CA ALA A 227 -10.55 -19.12 15.86
C ALA A 227 -10.46 -19.30 14.34
N VAL A 228 -9.28 -19.68 13.86
CA VAL A 228 -8.95 -19.84 12.44
C VAL A 228 -8.58 -21.29 12.19
N TYR A 229 -9.18 -21.88 11.17
CA TYR A 229 -9.02 -23.28 10.81
C TYR A 229 -8.72 -23.44 9.32
N GLN A 230 -8.04 -24.54 8.98
CA GLN A 230 -8.01 -25.07 7.62
C GLN A 230 -9.22 -25.96 7.36
N THR A 231 -9.48 -26.27 6.08
CA THR A 231 -10.57 -27.19 5.67
C THR A 231 -10.48 -28.55 6.36
N GLY A 232 -9.27 -29.02 6.71
CA GLY A 232 -9.05 -30.28 7.43
C GLY A 232 -9.30 -30.25 8.94
N GLY A 233 -9.86 -29.16 9.50
CA GLY A 233 -10.11 -29.01 10.95
C GLY A 233 -8.87 -28.66 11.77
N GLN A 234 -7.73 -28.41 11.12
CA GLN A 234 -6.50 -28.01 11.78
C GLN A 234 -6.61 -26.54 12.23
N GLN A 235 -6.36 -26.27 13.51
CA GLN A 235 -6.41 -24.91 14.06
C GLN A 235 -5.08 -24.19 13.78
N LEU A 236 -5.18 -23.01 13.15
CA LEU A 236 -4.05 -22.16 12.80
C LEU A 236 -3.83 -21.02 13.79
N ARG A 237 -4.91 -20.44 14.31
CA ARG A 237 -4.87 -19.34 15.28
C ARG A 237 -6.12 -19.37 16.15
N ARG A 238 -5.97 -18.94 17.39
CA ARG A 238 -7.09 -18.66 18.31
C ARG A 238 -6.75 -17.44 19.13
N THR A 239 -7.66 -16.49 19.20
CA THR A 239 -7.59 -15.36 20.15
C THR A 239 -8.40 -15.73 21.39
N HIS A 240 -8.11 -15.08 22.53
CA HIS A 240 -8.81 -15.30 23.81
C HIS A 240 -9.01 -16.79 24.12
N THR A 241 -7.92 -17.50 24.41
CA THR A 241 -7.90 -18.97 24.61
C THR A 241 -8.84 -19.46 25.71
N ASP A 242 -9.24 -18.56 26.60
CA ASP A 242 -10.17 -18.74 27.71
C ASP A 242 -11.65 -18.64 27.33
N LYS A 243 -11.98 -18.19 26.11
CA LYS A 243 -13.35 -17.97 25.64
C LYS A 243 -13.70 -18.83 24.43
N GLU A 244 -14.98 -19.14 24.29
CA GLU A 244 -15.51 -19.74 23.05
C GLU A 244 -15.46 -18.71 21.91
N PRO A 245 -15.03 -19.12 20.70
CA PRO A 245 -14.92 -18.21 19.57
C PRO A 245 -16.31 -17.78 19.09
N GLN A 246 -16.53 -16.47 19.01
CA GLN A 246 -17.71 -15.89 18.36
C GLN A 246 -17.52 -15.84 16.84
N ILE A 247 -16.27 -15.66 16.38
CA ILE A 247 -15.93 -15.68 14.97
C ILE A 247 -15.11 -16.93 14.65
N THR A 248 -15.59 -17.73 13.70
CA THR A 248 -14.84 -18.87 13.17
C THR A 248 -14.45 -18.60 11.73
N LEU A 249 -13.17 -18.66 11.41
CA LEU A 249 -12.67 -18.51 10.04
C LEU A 249 -12.24 -19.88 9.53
N VAL A 250 -12.70 -20.28 8.35
CA VAL A 250 -12.31 -21.53 7.70
C VAL A 250 -11.75 -21.23 6.32
N PHE A 251 -10.44 -21.42 6.15
CA PHE A 251 -9.80 -21.27 4.85
C PHE A 251 -10.09 -22.46 3.94
N VAL A 252 -10.48 -22.15 2.71
CA VAL A 252 -10.70 -23.11 1.62
C VAL A 252 -9.94 -22.67 0.38
N GLU A 253 -9.55 -23.64 -0.46
CA GLU A 253 -8.79 -23.37 -1.68
C GLU A 253 -9.59 -22.57 -2.72
N LYS A 254 -10.91 -22.81 -2.78
CA LYS A 254 -11.79 -22.13 -3.74
C LYS A 254 -11.88 -20.64 -3.40
N PRO A 255 -11.57 -19.73 -4.35
CA PRO A 255 -11.78 -18.30 -4.16
C PRO A 255 -13.22 -17.96 -3.81
N GLY A 256 -13.41 -17.09 -2.83
CA GLY A 256 -14.72 -16.58 -2.43
C GLY A 256 -14.80 -16.28 -0.95
N LEU A 257 -15.99 -15.87 -0.52
CA LEU A 257 -16.35 -15.61 0.86
C LEU A 257 -17.82 -15.98 1.05
N THR A 258 -18.11 -16.82 2.04
CA THR A 258 -19.47 -17.14 2.48
C THR A 258 -19.51 -17.15 4.00
N PHE A 259 -20.71 -17.07 4.57
CA PHE A 259 -20.92 -17.13 6.01
C PHE A 259 -22.07 -18.07 6.37
N SER A 260 -22.06 -18.57 7.60
CA SER A 260 -23.17 -19.32 8.20
C SER A 260 -23.22 -19.06 9.70
N PHE A 261 -24.43 -18.92 10.25
CA PHE A 261 -24.67 -18.83 11.69
C PHE A 261 -24.83 -20.23 12.34
N GLU A 262 -24.91 -21.28 11.52
CA GLU A 262 -25.01 -22.65 12.00
C GLU A 262 -23.72 -23.10 12.70
N LYS A 263 -23.84 -23.97 13.70
CA LYS A 263 -22.69 -24.54 14.38
C LYS A 263 -22.00 -25.52 13.42
N ARG A 264 -20.78 -25.20 12.99
CA ARG A 264 -19.93 -26.14 12.28
C ARG A 264 -19.24 -27.06 13.27
N ASP A 265 -19.39 -28.37 13.10
CA ASP A 265 -18.59 -29.35 13.84
C ASP A 265 -17.25 -29.50 13.13
N LEU A 266 -16.17 -29.02 13.76
CA LEU A 266 -14.82 -29.00 13.18
C LEU A 266 -13.99 -30.22 13.60
N GLY A 267 -14.61 -31.22 14.26
CA GLY A 267 -13.89 -32.36 14.83
C GLY A 267 -12.97 -31.93 15.99
N SER A 268 -12.19 -32.88 16.54
CA SER A 268 -11.20 -32.56 17.58
C SER A 268 -10.03 -31.76 16.97
N PRO A 269 -9.86 -30.47 17.32
CA PRO A 269 -8.87 -29.63 16.65
C PRO A 269 -7.45 -30.09 17.01
N ARG A 270 -6.63 -30.33 15.99
CA ARG A 270 -5.17 -30.47 16.15
C ARG A 270 -4.54 -29.10 15.89
N ILE A 271 -3.63 -28.67 16.76
CA ILE A 271 -2.86 -27.43 16.57
C ILE A 271 -1.82 -27.68 15.48
N ALA A 272 -1.74 -26.78 14.50
CA ALA A 272 -0.66 -26.82 13.50
C ALA A 272 0.67 -26.38 14.11
N ASP A 273 1.70 -27.23 14.04
CA ASP A 273 3.09 -26.78 14.12
C ASP A 273 3.46 -26.14 12.78
N LEU A 274 3.16 -24.84 12.65
CA LEU A 274 3.61 -24.05 11.49
C LEU A 274 5.06 -23.67 11.71
N SER A 275 5.99 -24.21 10.91
CA SER A 275 7.36 -23.69 10.91
C SER A 275 7.38 -22.26 10.37
N LEU A 276 8.43 -21.49 10.69
CA LEU A 276 8.65 -20.16 10.11
C LEU A 276 8.71 -20.20 8.57
N VAL A 277 9.08 -21.34 7.99
CA VAL A 277 9.10 -21.59 6.55
C VAL A 277 7.70 -21.91 6.01
N ASP A 278 6.84 -22.58 6.78
CA ASP A 278 5.43 -22.79 6.39
C ASP A 278 4.63 -21.48 6.44
N ARG A 279 5.08 -20.49 7.22
CA ARG A 279 4.58 -19.11 7.18
C ARG A 279 5.11 -18.31 5.99
N THR A 280 6.19 -18.76 5.34
CA THR A 280 6.62 -18.20 4.06
C THR A 280 5.80 -18.85 2.97
N TYR A 281 4.70 -18.20 2.60
CA TYR A 281 3.92 -18.37 1.38
C TYR A 281 4.16 -19.61 0.51
N SER A 282 3.07 -20.32 0.19
CA SER A 282 3.01 -21.20 -0.98
C SER A 282 3.70 -20.54 -2.17
N SER A 283 4.39 -21.33 -2.98
CA SER A 283 5.13 -20.92 -4.18
C SER A 283 4.32 -20.11 -5.21
N ALA A 284 3.03 -19.91 -4.97
CA ALA A 284 2.16 -19.09 -5.77
C ALA A 284 1.33 -18.18 -4.86
N VAL A 285 1.94 -17.23 -4.14
CA VAL A 285 1.20 -16.20 -3.38
C VAL A 285 1.02 -14.93 -4.22
N HIS A 286 0.61 -15.09 -5.47
CA HIS A 286 0.61 -13.99 -6.43
C HIS A 286 -0.80 -13.68 -6.92
N ALA A 287 -1.21 -12.44 -6.63
CA ALA A 287 -2.40 -11.73 -7.11
C ALA A 287 -3.69 -11.85 -6.29
N THR A 288 -3.63 -11.66 -4.96
CA THR A 288 -4.74 -10.92 -4.34
C THR A 288 -4.51 -9.43 -4.63
N PRO A 289 -5.44 -8.74 -5.32
CA PRO A 289 -5.31 -7.31 -5.62
C PRO A 289 -5.50 -6.42 -4.37
N PHE A 290 -5.63 -7.03 -3.19
CA PHE A 290 -5.62 -6.38 -1.88
C PHE A 290 -4.61 -7.10 -0.98
N GLY A 291 -4.11 -6.40 0.02
CA GLY A 291 -3.16 -6.92 0.99
C GLY A 291 -2.91 -5.90 2.11
N GLY A 292 -2.38 -6.36 3.23
CA GLY A 292 -2.04 -5.47 4.32
C GLY A 292 -0.70 -4.74 4.10
N ARG A 293 -0.28 -4.06 5.17
CA ARG A 293 1.06 -3.45 5.26
C ARG A 293 2.07 -4.46 5.77
N VAL A 294 3.35 -4.23 5.47
CA VAL A 294 4.45 -5.11 5.87
C VAL A 294 5.54 -4.31 6.56
N ALA A 295 5.87 -4.72 7.79
CA ALA A 295 6.92 -4.07 8.56
C ALA A 295 8.28 -4.19 7.87
N TRP A 296 9.06 -3.09 7.87
CA TRP A 296 10.38 -3.00 7.24
C TRP A 296 11.34 -4.10 7.69
N GLN A 297 11.27 -4.50 8.96
CA GLN A 297 12.16 -5.48 9.60
C GLN A 297 12.02 -6.90 9.03
N SER A 298 10.93 -7.19 8.34
CA SER A 298 10.66 -8.51 7.76
C SER A 298 10.01 -8.40 6.37
N LEU A 299 10.25 -7.30 5.67
CA LEU A 299 9.66 -7.01 4.37
C LEU A 299 9.96 -8.09 3.34
N LEU A 300 11.24 -8.44 3.18
CA LEU A 300 11.67 -9.36 2.13
C LEU A 300 11.14 -10.79 2.31
N PRO A 301 11.29 -11.44 3.49
CA PRO A 301 10.74 -12.77 3.71
C PRO A 301 9.20 -12.76 3.72
N ARG A 302 8.54 -11.72 4.22
CA ARG A 302 7.06 -11.65 4.25
C ARG A 302 6.44 -11.35 2.89
N VAL A 303 7.14 -10.74 1.94
CA VAL A 303 6.62 -10.50 0.59
C VAL A 303 7.05 -11.61 -0.37
N PHE A 304 8.31 -12.01 -0.33
CA PHE A 304 8.91 -12.89 -1.34
C PHE A 304 9.11 -14.35 -0.90
N GLY A 305 8.90 -14.64 0.39
CA GLY A 305 8.87 -15.98 0.95
C GLY A 305 10.06 -16.85 0.53
N LYS A 306 9.76 -18.04 -0.01
CA LYS A 306 10.74 -19.04 -0.44
C LYS A 306 11.77 -18.50 -1.43
N SER A 307 11.38 -17.59 -2.33
CA SER A 307 12.31 -17.01 -3.31
C SER A 307 13.39 -16.15 -2.64
N PHE A 308 13.03 -15.38 -1.60
CA PHE A 308 14.03 -14.66 -0.82
C PHE A 308 14.89 -15.62 0.00
N HIS A 309 14.31 -16.69 0.56
CA HIS A 309 15.08 -17.70 1.30
C HIS A 309 16.18 -18.34 0.44
N TYR A 310 15.92 -18.62 -0.85
CA TYR A 310 16.94 -19.10 -1.80
C TYR A 310 18.10 -18.11 -1.98
N LEU A 311 17.79 -16.82 -2.16
CA LEU A 311 18.83 -15.78 -2.25
C LEU A 311 19.60 -15.62 -0.95
N ASP A 312 18.91 -15.77 0.17
CA ASP A 312 19.42 -15.54 1.50
C ASP A 312 20.37 -16.65 2.00
N HIS A 313 20.10 -17.89 1.61
CA HIS A 313 20.89 -19.06 2.04
C HIS A 313 21.75 -19.58 0.89
N ASP A 314 21.11 -20.21 -0.09
CA ASP A 314 21.76 -20.99 -1.14
C ASP A 314 22.64 -20.12 -2.05
N GLU A 315 22.15 -18.95 -2.44
CA GLU A 315 22.86 -18.00 -3.31
C GLU A 315 23.37 -16.74 -2.58
N SER A 316 23.50 -16.82 -1.25
CA SER A 316 23.84 -15.68 -0.37
C SER A 316 25.11 -14.93 -0.76
N ARG A 317 26.11 -15.64 -1.27
CA ARG A 317 27.37 -15.05 -1.74
C ARG A 317 27.17 -14.26 -3.04
N ALA A 318 26.47 -14.85 -4.01
CA ALA A 318 26.21 -14.20 -5.29
C ALA A 318 25.30 -12.98 -5.09
N PHE A 319 24.26 -13.15 -4.27
CA PHE A 319 23.32 -12.10 -3.89
C PHE A 319 24.00 -10.87 -3.27
N ALA A 320 24.80 -11.06 -2.21
CA ALA A 320 25.50 -9.96 -1.54
C ALA A 320 26.56 -9.30 -2.45
N THR A 321 27.29 -10.11 -3.21
CA THR A 321 28.33 -9.61 -4.13
C THR A 321 27.69 -8.75 -5.22
N MET A 322 26.58 -9.19 -5.81
CA MET A 322 25.86 -8.44 -6.84
C MET A 322 25.38 -7.07 -6.32
N MET A 323 24.83 -6.99 -5.11
CA MET A 323 24.43 -5.72 -4.49
C MET A 323 25.62 -4.78 -4.25
N GLY A 324 26.73 -5.29 -3.70
CA GLY A 324 27.94 -4.50 -3.48
C GLY A 324 28.56 -3.98 -4.79
N SER A 325 28.60 -4.83 -5.82
CA SER A 325 29.05 -4.45 -7.16
C SER A 325 28.14 -3.38 -7.78
N ALA A 326 26.82 -3.50 -7.65
CA ALA A 326 25.89 -2.48 -8.11
C ALA A 326 26.10 -1.14 -7.41
N ALA A 327 26.29 -1.14 -6.09
CA ALA A 327 26.59 0.06 -5.32
C ALA A 327 27.87 0.76 -5.83
N LYS A 328 28.91 -0.02 -6.15
CA LYS A 328 30.14 0.50 -6.75
C LYS A 328 29.92 1.04 -8.17
N MET A 329 29.10 0.40 -8.99
CA MET A 329 28.75 0.89 -10.32
C MET A 329 28.03 2.24 -10.25
N PHE A 330 27.05 2.40 -9.35
CA PHE A 330 26.37 3.68 -9.14
C PHE A 330 27.31 4.76 -8.63
N GLU A 331 28.35 4.42 -7.86
CA GLU A 331 29.38 5.37 -7.44
C GLU A 331 30.17 5.88 -8.64
N GLY A 332 30.53 4.98 -9.56
CA GLY A 332 31.14 5.34 -10.84
C GLY A 332 30.26 6.28 -11.66
N LEU A 333 28.96 5.99 -11.77
CA LEU A 333 28.00 6.84 -12.50
C LEU A 333 27.79 8.21 -11.86
N ALA A 334 27.77 8.30 -10.53
CA ALA A 334 27.61 9.57 -9.81
C ALA A 334 28.86 10.46 -9.91
N LEU A 335 30.05 9.83 -9.93
CA LEU A 335 31.34 10.53 -9.97
C LEU A 335 31.92 10.69 -11.38
N GLY A 336 31.24 10.19 -12.41
CA GLY A 336 31.72 10.20 -13.81
C GLY A 336 32.96 9.34 -14.04
N ARG A 337 33.11 8.21 -13.34
CA ARG A 337 34.29 7.33 -13.38
C ARG A 337 33.95 5.93 -13.88
N GLY A 338 34.81 5.36 -14.73
CA GLY A 338 34.70 3.96 -15.19
C GLY A 338 33.53 3.66 -16.11
N HIS A 339 32.81 4.69 -16.55
CA HIS A 339 31.64 4.62 -17.43
C HIS A 339 31.66 5.79 -18.44
N GLU A 340 32.85 6.12 -18.95
CA GLU A 340 33.09 7.28 -19.84
C GLU A 340 32.29 7.21 -21.16
N GLU A 341 31.83 6.01 -21.55
CA GLU A 341 30.97 5.79 -22.72
C GLU A 341 29.47 5.90 -22.40
N HIS A 342 29.06 6.10 -21.14
CA HIS A 342 27.67 6.09 -20.69
C HIS A 342 27.14 7.50 -20.37
N ASN A 343 27.32 8.45 -21.30
CA ASN A 343 26.90 9.85 -21.11
C ASN A 343 25.45 10.00 -20.62
N ASP A 344 24.53 9.11 -21.04
CA ASP A 344 23.12 9.15 -20.64
C ASP A 344 22.84 8.71 -19.19
N LEU A 345 23.72 7.90 -18.59
CA LEU A 345 23.57 7.38 -17.21
C LEU A 345 24.41 8.15 -16.20
N VAL A 346 25.51 8.76 -16.65
CA VAL A 346 26.29 9.68 -15.83
C VAL A 346 25.39 10.85 -15.44
N SER A 347 25.22 11.05 -14.14
CA SER A 347 24.31 12.06 -13.61
C SER A 347 24.96 12.77 -12.44
N THR A 348 25.52 13.94 -12.72
CA THR A 348 26.08 14.84 -11.69
C THR A 348 25.01 15.32 -10.71
N GLN A 349 23.73 15.30 -11.10
CA GLN A 349 22.61 15.59 -10.19
C GLN A 349 22.57 14.60 -9.00
N ASN A 350 22.95 13.35 -9.23
CA ASN A 350 23.01 12.32 -8.20
C ASN A 350 24.28 12.40 -7.33
N GLN A 351 25.28 13.19 -7.70
CA GLN A 351 26.56 13.28 -6.97
C GLN A 351 26.36 13.66 -5.50
N ASN A 352 25.42 14.57 -5.22
CA ASN A 352 25.14 15.03 -3.86
C ASN A 352 24.23 14.09 -3.07
N ASN A 353 23.60 13.10 -3.72
CA ASN A 353 22.81 12.07 -3.06
C ASN A 353 23.70 10.86 -2.70
N SER A 354 24.59 11.05 -1.73
CA SER A 354 25.50 9.99 -1.29
C SER A 354 24.79 8.70 -0.84
N ALA A 355 23.51 8.80 -0.43
CA ALA A 355 22.69 7.66 -0.05
C ALA A 355 22.31 6.72 -1.21
N SER A 356 22.46 7.12 -2.48
CA SER A 356 22.09 6.28 -3.63
C SER A 356 23.25 5.53 -4.28
N TYR A 357 24.47 5.66 -3.79
CA TYR A 357 25.63 4.96 -4.37
C TYR A 357 26.70 4.58 -3.34
N GLY A 358 27.65 3.74 -3.74
CA GLY A 358 28.80 3.36 -2.91
C GLY A 358 28.41 2.83 -1.53
N ALA A 359 29.14 3.26 -0.50
CA ALA A 359 28.81 2.91 0.88
C ALA A 359 27.43 3.42 1.32
N GLY A 360 27.00 4.58 0.82
CA GLY A 360 25.70 5.14 1.19
C GLY A 360 24.52 4.30 0.69
N LEU A 361 24.61 3.67 -0.50
CA LEU A 361 23.58 2.73 -0.95
C LEU A 361 23.50 1.49 -0.07
N ILE A 362 24.65 0.96 0.38
CA ILE A 362 24.69 -0.18 1.30
C ILE A 362 24.02 0.18 2.63
N VAL A 363 24.34 1.35 3.18
CA VAL A 363 23.72 1.88 4.41
C VAL A 363 22.21 2.09 4.21
N THR A 364 21.78 2.67 3.08
CA THR A 364 20.36 2.83 2.75
C THR A 364 19.64 1.48 2.73
N LEU A 365 20.20 0.49 2.03
CA LEU A 365 19.61 -0.85 1.94
C LEU A 365 19.51 -1.51 3.31
N THR A 366 20.57 -1.48 4.12
CA THR A 366 20.62 -2.15 5.43
C THR A 366 19.83 -1.44 6.53
N ASN A 367 19.58 -0.14 6.39
CA ASN A 367 18.70 0.62 7.28
C ASN A 367 17.23 0.36 6.99
N TRP A 368 16.83 0.40 5.71
CA TRP A 368 15.45 0.17 5.30
C TRP A 368 15.05 -1.30 5.27
N LEU A 369 16.00 -2.19 4.99
CA LEU A 369 15.82 -3.64 4.90
C LEU A 369 16.80 -4.33 5.87
N PRO A 370 16.50 -4.34 7.19
CA PRO A 370 17.40 -4.88 8.21
C PRO A 370 17.84 -6.33 7.98
N GLU A 371 17.08 -7.12 7.23
CA GLU A 371 17.40 -8.49 6.84
C GLU A 371 18.68 -8.58 6.00
N LEU A 372 19.11 -7.47 5.39
CA LEU A 372 20.33 -7.36 4.60
C LEU A 372 21.59 -7.06 5.42
N ARG A 373 21.47 -6.70 6.71
CA ARG A 373 22.63 -6.33 7.56
C ARG A 373 23.67 -7.43 7.66
N ARG A 374 23.28 -8.69 7.71
CA ARG A 374 24.22 -9.83 7.71
C ARG A 374 25.08 -9.93 6.44
N PHE A 375 24.69 -9.23 5.37
CA PHE A 375 25.43 -9.18 4.11
C PHE A 375 26.31 -7.95 3.97
N GLU A 376 26.22 -6.99 4.90
CA GLU A 376 26.89 -5.68 4.82
C GLU A 376 28.38 -5.81 4.53
N GLY A 377 29.13 -6.57 5.34
CA GLY A 377 30.57 -6.75 5.11
C GLY A 377 30.92 -7.40 3.76
N ARG A 378 30.02 -8.21 3.17
CA ARG A 378 30.22 -8.78 1.82
C ARG A 378 29.95 -7.75 0.72
N MET A 379 28.94 -6.90 0.92
CA MET A 379 28.63 -5.80 0.01
C MET A 379 29.78 -4.79 0.01
N GLU A 380 30.27 -4.39 1.19
CA GLU A 380 31.36 -3.41 1.35
C GLU A 380 32.68 -3.88 0.74
N LYS A 381 32.95 -5.19 0.75
CA LYS A 381 34.15 -5.74 0.12
C LYS A 381 34.25 -5.36 -1.37
N GLN A 382 33.12 -5.23 -2.06
CA GLN A 382 33.11 -4.85 -3.47
C GLN A 382 33.48 -3.39 -3.71
N LEU A 383 33.32 -2.51 -2.72
CA LEU A 383 33.67 -1.09 -2.87
C LEU A 383 35.17 -0.86 -3.09
N LYS A 384 36.02 -1.82 -2.71
CA LYS A 384 37.48 -1.81 -2.91
C LYS A 384 37.91 -2.15 -4.33
N SER A 385 37.00 -2.65 -5.17
CA SER A 385 37.29 -2.99 -6.56
C SER A 385 37.26 -1.74 -7.46
N SER A 386 37.83 -1.83 -8.67
CA SER A 386 37.62 -0.81 -9.70
C SER A 386 36.18 -0.87 -10.23
N HIS A 387 35.69 0.22 -10.83
CA HIS A 387 34.34 0.27 -11.41
C HIS A 387 34.13 -0.78 -12.51
N GLU A 388 35.13 -1.00 -13.36
CA GLU A 388 35.12 -2.04 -14.39
C GLU A 388 35.04 -3.45 -13.80
N ASN A 389 35.85 -3.72 -12.76
CA ASN A 389 35.83 -5.01 -12.07
C ASN A 389 34.49 -5.24 -11.36
N ALA A 390 33.88 -4.19 -10.80
CA ALA A 390 32.56 -4.26 -10.20
C ALA A 390 31.50 -4.60 -11.26
N ALA A 391 31.52 -3.97 -12.43
CA ALA A 391 30.60 -4.28 -13.53
C ALA A 391 30.75 -5.72 -14.03
N ALA A 392 31.98 -6.20 -14.25
CA ALA A 392 32.25 -7.59 -14.62
C ALA A 392 31.74 -8.58 -13.56
N THR A 393 32.01 -8.28 -12.28
CA THR A 393 31.56 -9.10 -11.15
C THR A 393 30.04 -9.12 -11.06
N TYR A 394 29.36 -7.98 -11.27
CA TYR A 394 27.89 -7.91 -11.29
C TYR A 394 27.32 -8.86 -12.36
N VAL A 395 27.84 -8.82 -13.58
CA VAL A 395 27.38 -9.69 -14.69
C VAL A 395 27.64 -11.17 -14.40
N GLU A 396 28.80 -11.50 -13.82
CA GLU A 396 29.13 -12.87 -13.39
C GLU A 396 28.14 -13.40 -12.35
N GLN A 397 27.89 -12.64 -11.28
CA GLN A 397 26.97 -13.05 -10.22
C GLN A 397 25.52 -13.09 -10.71
N LEU A 398 25.12 -12.16 -11.58
CA LEU A 398 23.82 -12.20 -12.22
C LEU A 398 23.64 -13.49 -13.04
N THR A 399 24.67 -13.90 -13.79
CA THR A 399 24.65 -15.15 -14.56
C THR A 399 24.49 -16.37 -13.65
N ARG A 400 25.17 -16.38 -12.50
CA ARG A 400 25.03 -17.44 -11.49
C ARG A 400 23.60 -17.52 -10.93
N ILE A 401 23.02 -16.39 -10.53
CA ILE A 401 21.64 -16.35 -10.00
C ILE A 401 20.63 -16.78 -11.07
N ARG A 402 20.85 -16.41 -12.35
CA ARG A 402 20.00 -16.87 -13.46
C ARG A 402 20.03 -18.38 -13.63
N LYS A 403 21.21 -19.01 -13.52
CA LYS A 403 21.37 -20.47 -13.58
C LYS A 403 20.65 -21.17 -12.44
N ALA A 404 20.70 -20.61 -11.23
CA ALA A 404 19.97 -21.14 -10.08
C ALA A 404 18.44 -21.00 -10.21
N CYS A 405 17.96 -19.93 -10.85
CA CYS A 405 16.52 -19.65 -10.98
C CYS A 405 15.85 -20.42 -12.14
N HIS A 406 16.48 -20.42 -13.32
CA HIS A 406 16.02 -21.10 -14.54
C HIS A 406 14.54 -20.89 -14.91
N CYS A 407 14.02 -19.67 -14.75
CA CYS A 407 12.62 -19.32 -15.05
C CYS A 407 12.42 -18.62 -16.39
N GLY A 408 11.15 -18.55 -16.83
CA GLY A 408 10.69 -17.85 -18.03
C GLY A 408 11.05 -16.37 -18.16
N ILE A 409 11.37 -15.74 -17.03
CA ILE A 409 11.64 -14.30 -16.95
C ILE A 409 13.14 -14.00 -17.16
N CYS A 410 14.04 -14.82 -16.61
CA CYS A 410 15.48 -14.55 -16.65
C CYS A 410 16.28 -15.48 -17.56
N THR A 411 15.69 -16.58 -18.04
CA THR A 411 16.30 -17.45 -19.03
C THR A 411 16.25 -16.80 -20.43
N ALA A 412 17.30 -17.02 -21.23
CA ALA A 412 17.35 -16.52 -22.60
C ALA A 412 16.26 -17.18 -23.44
N LYS A 413 15.64 -16.44 -24.37
CA LYS A 413 14.46 -16.90 -25.13
C LYS A 413 14.72 -18.19 -25.91
N GLU A 414 15.93 -18.36 -26.42
CA GLU A 414 16.42 -19.55 -27.13
C GLU A 414 16.52 -20.82 -26.27
N HIS A 415 16.48 -20.69 -24.94
CA HIS A 415 16.52 -21.80 -23.99
C HIS A 415 15.16 -22.04 -23.30
N LEU A 416 14.12 -21.31 -23.70
CA LEU A 416 12.78 -21.50 -23.17
C LEU A 416 12.02 -22.56 -23.96
N VAL A 417 11.24 -23.35 -23.24
CA VAL A 417 10.23 -24.24 -23.86
C VAL A 417 8.99 -23.41 -24.22
N ASP A 418 8.20 -23.86 -25.19
CA ASP A 418 6.93 -23.22 -25.54
C ASP A 418 6.03 -23.07 -24.30
N GLY A 419 5.47 -21.87 -24.12
CA GLY A 419 4.62 -21.53 -22.97
C GLY A 419 5.36 -21.16 -21.68
N GLN A 420 6.69 -21.18 -21.65
CA GLN A 420 7.48 -20.72 -20.50
C GLN A 420 7.78 -19.21 -20.51
N ASP A 421 7.59 -18.50 -21.62
CA ASP A 421 7.97 -17.09 -21.72
C ASP A 421 7.23 -16.20 -20.71
N GLY A 422 7.99 -15.45 -19.90
CA GLY A 422 7.44 -14.60 -18.84
C GLY A 422 6.88 -15.35 -17.62
N VAL A 423 6.96 -16.69 -17.58
CA VAL A 423 6.42 -17.50 -16.48
C VAL A 423 7.39 -17.50 -15.29
N PRO A 424 6.89 -17.23 -14.06
CA PRO A 424 7.71 -17.28 -12.85
C PRO A 424 8.17 -18.72 -12.52
N PRO A 425 9.23 -18.88 -11.69
CA PRO A 425 9.68 -20.19 -11.24
C PRO A 425 8.70 -20.85 -10.26
N SER A 426 8.89 -22.14 -10.02
CA SER A 426 8.12 -22.93 -9.03
C SER A 426 8.31 -22.50 -7.58
N HIS A 427 9.21 -21.56 -7.29
CA HIS A 427 9.37 -20.94 -5.97
C HIS A 427 8.74 -19.53 -5.88
N GLY A 428 8.05 -19.08 -6.93
CA GLY A 428 7.17 -17.90 -6.96
C GLY A 428 7.74 -16.68 -7.68
N TYR A 429 8.93 -16.23 -7.32
CA TYR A 429 9.55 -15.03 -7.88
C TYR A 429 10.87 -15.34 -8.57
N CYS A 430 11.15 -14.67 -9.69
CA CYS A 430 12.44 -14.75 -10.35
C CYS A 430 13.53 -14.21 -9.43
N LEU A 431 14.49 -15.06 -9.05
CA LEU A 431 15.58 -14.69 -8.13
C LEU A 431 16.39 -13.50 -8.66
N ALA A 432 16.65 -13.50 -9.97
CA ALA A 432 17.44 -12.46 -10.59
C ALA A 432 16.72 -11.11 -10.58
N VAL A 433 15.40 -11.09 -10.83
CA VAL A 433 14.59 -9.85 -10.77
C VAL A 433 14.44 -9.40 -9.33
N LEU A 434 14.35 -10.34 -8.39
CA LEU A 434 14.26 -10.02 -6.97
C LEU A 434 15.49 -9.22 -6.48
N VAL A 435 16.70 -9.60 -6.90
CA VAL A 435 17.91 -8.79 -6.59
C VAL A 435 17.84 -7.40 -7.22
N GLU A 436 17.48 -7.31 -8.51
CA GLU A 436 17.32 -6.02 -9.21
C GLU A 436 16.25 -5.14 -8.54
N THR A 437 15.17 -5.75 -8.05
CA THR A 437 14.08 -5.08 -7.33
C THR A 437 14.58 -4.49 -6.02
N ILE A 438 15.37 -5.24 -5.25
CA ILE A 438 15.94 -4.76 -3.98
C ILE A 438 16.87 -3.56 -4.23
N ILE A 439 17.73 -3.64 -5.25
CA ILE A 439 18.63 -2.54 -5.62
C ILE A 439 17.83 -1.32 -6.05
N ALA A 440 16.86 -1.48 -6.95
CA ALA A 440 16.01 -0.39 -7.44
C ALA A 440 15.15 0.24 -6.33
N LEU A 441 14.70 -0.58 -5.37
CA LEU A 441 14.01 -0.09 -4.18
C LEU A 441 14.95 0.75 -3.31
N GLY A 442 16.19 0.31 -3.10
CA GLY A 442 17.23 1.10 -2.41
C GLY A 442 17.49 2.45 -3.06
N LEU A 443 17.57 2.51 -4.40
CA LEU A 443 17.69 3.78 -5.13
C LEU A 443 16.49 4.70 -4.91
N SER A 444 15.29 4.14 -4.83
CA SER A 444 14.07 4.91 -4.58
C SER A 444 14.04 5.43 -3.14
N LEU A 445 14.31 4.55 -2.16
CA LEU A 445 14.30 4.87 -0.73
C LEU A 445 15.42 5.81 -0.30
N SER A 446 16.54 5.86 -1.02
CA SER A 446 17.64 6.81 -0.76
C SER A 446 17.23 8.28 -0.80
N ARG A 447 16.06 8.57 -1.40
CA ARG A 447 15.52 9.92 -1.59
C ARG A 447 14.22 10.15 -0.82
N MET A 448 13.91 9.28 0.14
CA MET A 448 12.65 9.31 0.87
C MET A 448 12.88 9.47 2.38
N THR A 449 12.04 10.30 3.00
CA THR A 449 11.77 10.27 4.43
C THR A 449 10.32 9.86 4.62
N VAL A 450 10.06 8.84 5.42
CA VAL A 450 8.72 8.27 5.60
C VAL A 450 8.24 8.59 7.00
N ALA A 451 6.95 8.88 7.16
CA ALA A 451 6.32 9.08 8.45
C ALA A 451 6.56 7.87 9.38
N PRO A 452 6.74 8.09 10.69
CA PRO A 452 6.85 6.99 11.65
C PRO A 452 5.67 6.03 11.53
N ARG A 453 5.94 4.72 11.61
CA ARG A 453 4.94 3.64 11.50
C ARG A 453 4.17 3.56 10.18
N LEU A 454 4.50 4.36 9.18
CA LEU A 454 4.00 4.16 7.83
C LEU A 454 4.82 3.07 7.14
N TYR A 455 4.17 1.94 6.89
CA TYR A 455 4.77 0.76 6.30
C TYR A 455 4.32 0.57 4.84
N PRO A 456 5.18 -0.03 3.98
CA PRO A 456 4.82 -0.32 2.60
C PRO A 456 3.67 -1.32 2.57
N THR A 457 2.85 -1.25 1.52
CA THR A 457 1.87 -2.30 1.26
C THR A 457 2.56 -3.42 0.50
N ARG A 458 2.12 -4.66 0.69
CA ARG A 458 2.63 -5.76 -0.14
C ARG A 458 2.31 -5.61 -1.59
N SER A 459 1.08 -5.18 -1.90
CA SER A 459 0.69 -4.88 -3.28
C SER A 459 1.64 -3.83 -3.88
N GLY A 460 2.14 -2.88 -3.09
CA GLY A 460 3.17 -1.92 -3.48
C GLY A 460 4.49 -2.57 -3.86
N ILE A 461 5.05 -3.39 -2.97
CA ILE A 461 6.33 -4.08 -3.23
C ILE A 461 6.21 -5.09 -4.38
N GLN A 462 5.11 -5.82 -4.47
CA GLN A 462 4.84 -6.75 -5.57
C GLN A 462 4.67 -6.00 -6.90
N SER A 463 3.94 -4.89 -6.90
CA SER A 463 3.78 -4.05 -8.09
C SER A 463 5.13 -3.46 -8.55
N PHE A 464 5.98 -3.08 -7.61
CA PHE A 464 7.35 -2.63 -7.88
C PHE A 464 8.20 -3.75 -8.51
N TYR A 465 8.14 -4.97 -7.96
CA TYR A 465 8.75 -6.17 -8.55
C TYR A 465 8.23 -6.46 -9.97
N LEU A 466 6.92 -6.41 -10.20
CA LEU A 466 6.33 -6.64 -11.53
C LEU A 466 6.80 -5.58 -12.55
N GLY A 467 7.01 -4.34 -12.10
CA GLY A 467 7.66 -3.31 -12.91
C GLY A 467 9.07 -3.70 -13.34
N GLN A 468 9.84 -4.33 -12.44
CA GLN A 468 11.19 -4.84 -12.74
C GLN A 468 11.16 -6.08 -13.65
N VAL A 469 10.15 -6.95 -13.51
CA VAL A 469 9.91 -8.05 -14.47
C VAL A 469 9.73 -7.49 -15.88
N SER A 470 8.88 -6.47 -16.05
CA SER A 470 8.62 -5.86 -17.36
C SER A 470 9.90 -5.30 -17.97
N LYS A 471 10.68 -4.53 -17.21
CA LYS A 471 11.96 -3.97 -17.67
C LYS A 471 12.97 -5.05 -18.05
N ARG A 472 13.00 -6.15 -17.29
CA ARG A 472 13.91 -7.26 -17.58
C ARG A 472 13.53 -7.99 -18.86
N LEU A 473 12.24 -8.20 -19.09
CA LEU A 473 11.75 -8.82 -20.33
C LEU A 473 12.09 -7.93 -21.54
N GLU A 474 11.98 -6.61 -21.38
CA GLU A 474 12.41 -5.62 -22.38
C GLU A 474 13.93 -5.68 -22.63
N ALA A 475 14.73 -5.72 -21.56
CA ALA A 475 16.19 -5.78 -21.62
C ALA A 475 16.76 -7.14 -22.11
N ARG A 476 15.92 -8.15 -22.31
CA ARG A 476 16.37 -9.53 -22.56
C ARG A 476 17.13 -9.65 -23.88
N GLY A 477 18.35 -10.19 -23.83
CA GLY A 477 19.20 -10.38 -25.00
C GLY A 477 20.01 -9.13 -25.39
N MET A 478 19.84 -8.03 -24.68
CA MET A 478 20.64 -6.83 -24.89
C MET A 478 22.00 -6.95 -24.21
N HIS A 479 22.96 -6.16 -24.69
CA HIS A 479 24.26 -6.02 -24.03
C HIS A 479 24.07 -5.49 -22.59
N TRP A 480 24.91 -5.92 -21.64
CA TRP A 480 24.70 -5.64 -20.22
C TRP A 480 24.57 -4.15 -19.89
N LYS A 481 25.23 -3.28 -20.68
CA LYS A 481 25.16 -1.83 -20.56
C LYS A 481 23.73 -1.30 -20.78
N GLU A 482 23.07 -1.76 -21.84
CA GLU A 482 21.69 -1.38 -22.15
C GLU A 482 20.71 -2.05 -21.18
N HIS A 483 20.97 -3.30 -20.80
CA HIS A 483 20.21 -3.97 -19.73
C HIS A 483 20.21 -3.15 -18.45
N PHE A 484 21.38 -2.65 -18.02
CA PHE A 484 21.51 -1.83 -16.83
C PHE A 484 20.73 -0.51 -16.95
N LYS A 485 20.78 0.14 -18.11
CA LYS A 485 20.03 1.38 -18.41
C LYS A 485 18.51 1.15 -18.30
N ILE A 486 17.99 0.08 -18.88
CA ILE A 486 16.55 -0.22 -18.87
C ILE A 486 16.07 -0.59 -17.46
N VAL A 487 16.83 -1.43 -16.75
CA VAL A 487 16.46 -1.93 -15.42
C VAL A 487 16.48 -0.83 -14.37
N TYR A 488 17.54 -0.01 -14.34
CA TYR A 488 17.76 0.97 -13.26
C TYR A 488 17.65 2.42 -13.68
N GLY A 489 17.77 2.78 -14.96
CA GLY A 489 17.79 4.18 -15.40
C GLY A 489 16.54 4.95 -14.97
N ASN A 490 15.43 4.25 -14.92
CA ASN A 490 14.12 4.73 -14.48
C ASN A 490 13.99 5.01 -12.97
N GLU A 491 14.94 4.56 -12.16
CA GLU A 491 15.07 4.89 -10.74
C GLU A 491 16.28 5.81 -10.51
N TRP A 492 17.36 5.61 -11.26
CA TRP A 492 18.58 6.39 -11.15
C TRP A 492 18.41 7.83 -11.63
N ASN A 493 17.89 8.04 -12.83
CA ASN A 493 17.68 9.35 -13.47
C ASN A 493 16.19 9.66 -13.64
N ALA A 494 15.38 9.21 -12.69
CA ALA A 494 13.93 9.37 -12.72
C ALA A 494 13.53 10.86 -12.65
N PRO A 495 12.68 11.36 -13.57
CA PRO A 495 12.04 12.66 -13.43
C PRO A 495 11.24 12.76 -12.13
N ASP A 496 11.08 13.97 -11.62
CA ASP A 496 10.40 14.32 -10.37
C ASP A 496 9.03 13.66 -10.22
N ALA A 497 8.19 13.80 -11.25
CA ALA A 497 6.87 13.18 -11.28
C ALA A 497 6.92 11.65 -11.12
N ARG A 498 7.90 11.00 -11.75
CA ARG A 498 8.08 9.54 -11.65
C ARG A 498 8.60 9.14 -10.27
N ARG A 499 9.49 9.93 -9.67
CA ARG A 499 9.99 9.69 -8.30
C ARG A 499 8.84 9.73 -7.30
N LEU A 500 7.95 10.71 -7.42
CA LEU A 500 6.73 10.84 -6.63
C LEU A 500 5.76 9.67 -6.85
N GLN A 501 5.54 9.25 -8.10
CA GLN A 501 4.72 8.07 -8.40
C GLN A 501 5.28 6.77 -7.83
N ASN A 502 6.60 6.56 -7.91
CA ASN A 502 7.26 5.39 -7.33
C ASN A 502 7.12 5.39 -5.80
N ALA A 503 7.25 6.57 -5.15
CA ALA A 503 7.00 6.73 -3.72
C ALA A 503 5.58 6.27 -3.36
N ILE A 504 4.56 6.81 -4.03
CA ILE A 504 3.16 6.42 -3.83
C ILE A 504 2.93 4.92 -4.05
N GLN A 505 3.49 4.35 -5.11
CA GLN A 505 3.28 2.95 -5.47
C GLN A 505 3.69 2.00 -4.34
N VAL A 506 4.82 2.28 -3.68
CA VAL A 506 5.34 1.47 -2.56
C VAL A 506 4.36 1.40 -1.38
N PHE A 507 3.63 2.48 -1.10
CA PHE A 507 2.76 2.60 0.08
C PHE A 507 1.27 2.39 -0.19
N THR A 508 0.86 2.34 -1.46
CA THR A 508 -0.56 2.21 -1.85
C THR A 508 -0.84 0.99 -2.75
N GLY A 509 0.19 0.37 -3.35
CA GLY A 509 -0.02 -0.71 -4.31
C GLY A 509 -0.59 -0.28 -5.66
N SER A 510 -0.70 1.01 -5.90
CA SER A 510 -1.18 1.57 -7.17
C SER A 510 -0.52 2.91 -7.45
N ARG A 511 -0.69 3.43 -8.65
CA ARG A 511 -0.17 4.75 -9.02
C ARG A 511 -1.19 5.45 -9.92
N PRO A 512 -1.31 6.77 -9.80
CA PRO A 512 -2.16 7.52 -10.70
C PRO A 512 -1.55 7.58 -12.10
N THR A 513 -2.42 7.49 -13.12
CA THR A 513 -2.04 7.41 -14.53
C THR A 513 -2.43 8.66 -15.34
N THR A 514 -3.24 9.54 -14.76
CA THR A 514 -3.76 10.75 -15.40
C THR A 514 -3.33 12.00 -14.64
N ASN A 515 -3.29 13.14 -15.33
CA ASN A 515 -2.96 14.45 -14.75
C ASN A 515 -1.60 14.48 -14.02
N ILE A 516 -0.56 13.90 -14.65
CA ILE A 516 0.81 13.85 -14.12
C ILE A 516 1.71 14.77 -14.97
N PRO A 517 1.75 16.08 -14.66
CA PRO A 517 2.63 17.00 -15.35
C PRO A 517 4.10 16.77 -14.94
N GLU A 518 5.03 17.22 -15.77
CA GLU A 518 6.47 17.04 -15.52
C GLU A 518 6.98 17.83 -14.30
N ASN A 519 6.37 18.99 -14.03
CA ASN A 519 6.69 19.88 -12.91
C ASN A 519 5.90 19.56 -11.62
N LEU A 520 5.49 18.31 -11.44
CA LEU A 520 4.79 17.84 -10.23
C LEU A 520 5.70 17.93 -9.01
N VAL A 521 5.21 18.52 -7.91
CA VAL A 521 5.94 18.69 -6.65
C VAL A 521 5.30 17.98 -5.46
N ALA A 522 4.03 17.60 -5.57
CA ALA A 522 3.35 16.74 -4.61
C ALA A 522 2.25 15.91 -5.28
N ILE A 523 1.99 14.73 -4.70
CA ILE A 523 1.01 13.77 -5.17
C ILE A 523 0.34 13.10 -3.96
N SER A 524 -0.98 12.98 -3.98
CA SER A 524 -1.79 12.25 -3.00
C SER A 524 -2.63 11.20 -3.72
N HIS A 525 -2.56 9.95 -3.29
CA HIS A 525 -3.27 8.85 -3.95
C HIS A 525 -3.58 7.78 -2.93
N GLU A 526 -4.84 7.33 -2.89
CA GLU A 526 -5.32 6.28 -1.97
C GLU A 526 -4.85 6.53 -0.51
N GLY A 527 -5.05 7.75 -0.03
CA GLY A 527 -4.75 8.13 1.37
C GLY A 527 -3.28 8.29 1.73
N ILE A 528 -2.35 8.28 0.75
CA ILE A 528 -0.93 8.55 0.96
C ILE A 528 -0.51 9.78 0.16
N CYS A 529 0.21 10.69 0.79
CA CYS A 529 0.78 11.88 0.18
C CYS A 529 2.31 11.77 0.11
N ALA A 530 2.88 11.98 -1.08
CA ALA A 530 4.30 12.12 -1.32
C ALA A 530 4.59 13.52 -1.90
N TYR A 531 5.57 14.23 -1.36
CA TYR A 531 5.89 15.60 -1.79
C TYR A 531 7.35 15.94 -1.52
N PHE A 532 7.88 16.96 -2.22
CA PHE A 532 9.24 17.43 -1.95
C PHE A 532 9.31 18.26 -0.68
N VAL A 533 10.29 17.97 0.19
CA VAL A 533 10.49 18.69 1.46
C VAL A 533 10.77 20.19 1.25
N ALA A 534 11.21 20.59 0.05
CA ALA A 534 11.33 21.99 -0.35
C ALA A 534 9.99 22.76 -0.27
N MET A 535 8.85 22.08 -0.37
CA MET A 535 7.51 22.68 -0.20
C MET A 535 7.22 23.10 1.25
N GLU A 536 7.90 22.52 2.25
CA GLU A 536 7.79 22.96 3.64
C GLU A 536 8.63 24.22 3.88
N LYS A 537 9.89 24.20 3.43
CA LYS A 537 10.93 25.14 3.86
C LYS A 537 11.32 26.22 2.84
N GLY A 538 10.79 26.14 1.62
CA GLY A 538 11.22 26.95 0.47
C GLY A 538 12.35 26.32 -0.33
N TYR A 539 12.56 26.82 -1.54
CA TYR A 539 13.63 26.38 -2.44
C TYR A 539 14.87 27.24 -2.22
N SER A 540 16.02 26.62 -1.95
CA SER A 540 17.30 27.33 -1.92
C SER A 540 17.71 27.69 -3.37
N SER A 541 18.05 28.96 -3.59
CA SER A 541 18.50 29.51 -4.87
C SER A 541 19.81 28.87 -5.38
N GLU A 542 20.57 28.21 -4.51
CA GLU A 542 21.89 27.64 -4.85
C GLU A 542 21.81 26.19 -5.40
N ASN A 543 20.66 25.52 -5.33
CA ASN A 543 20.57 24.06 -5.49
C ASN A 543 19.62 23.56 -6.60
N VAL A 544 19.50 24.29 -7.71
CA VAL A 544 18.58 23.95 -8.82
C VAL A 544 18.89 22.59 -9.49
N GLN A 545 20.12 22.09 -9.38
CA GLN A 545 20.54 20.79 -9.97
C GLN A 545 20.50 19.60 -9.00
N GLN A 546 19.99 19.78 -7.77
CA GLN A 546 20.03 18.72 -6.76
C GLN A 546 18.78 17.85 -6.75
N VAL A 547 18.99 16.55 -6.53
CA VAL A 547 17.92 15.60 -6.28
C VAL A 547 17.19 15.97 -4.99
N GLN A 548 15.92 16.34 -5.13
CA GLN A 548 15.09 16.74 -3.99
C GLN A 548 14.66 15.53 -3.14
N LEU A 549 14.67 15.73 -1.82
CA LEU A 549 14.19 14.77 -0.82
C LEU A 549 12.65 14.74 -0.83
N ILE A 550 12.08 13.53 -0.88
CA ILE A 550 10.64 13.28 -0.85
C ILE A 550 10.23 12.93 0.59
N ARG A 551 9.19 13.56 1.12
CA ARG A 551 8.49 13.08 2.31
C ARG A 551 7.27 12.27 1.90
N VAL A 552 7.05 11.14 2.58
CA VAL A 552 5.84 10.31 2.41
C VAL A 552 5.09 10.22 3.73
N VAL A 553 3.82 10.59 3.73
CA VAL A 553 2.92 10.66 4.90
C VAL A 553 1.54 10.12 4.53
N SER A 554 0.74 9.72 5.52
CA SER A 554 -0.69 9.45 5.30
C SER A 554 -1.49 10.76 5.21
N GLY A 555 -2.58 10.76 4.45
CA GLY A 555 -3.44 11.91 4.20
C GLY A 555 -3.25 12.46 2.79
N SER A 556 -3.53 13.76 2.61
CA SER A 556 -3.64 14.39 1.29
C SER A 556 -2.91 15.74 1.22
N ILE A 557 -3.00 16.41 0.07
CA ILE A 557 -2.58 17.80 -0.08
C ILE A 557 -3.78 18.66 0.31
N ASN A 558 -3.61 19.59 1.24
CA ASN A 558 -4.71 20.36 1.79
C ASN A 558 -4.44 21.86 1.61
N VAL A 559 -5.47 22.61 1.23
CA VAL A 559 -5.45 24.09 1.28
C VAL A 559 -6.70 24.55 2.02
N GLY A 560 -6.53 24.76 3.33
CA GLY A 560 -7.64 25.02 4.23
C GLY A 560 -8.51 23.78 4.37
N GLU A 561 -9.77 23.93 3.99
CA GLU A 561 -10.77 22.86 4.00
C GLU A 561 -10.72 21.99 2.73
N LYS A 562 -10.05 22.45 1.66
CA LYS A 562 -10.01 21.75 0.36
C LYS A 562 -8.94 20.67 0.31
N LEU A 563 -9.30 19.52 -0.26
CA LEU A 563 -8.38 18.42 -0.53
C LEU A 563 -8.01 18.37 -2.01
N PHE A 564 -6.73 18.11 -2.27
CA PHE A 564 -6.15 17.99 -3.60
C PHE A 564 -5.33 16.70 -3.72
N ASP A 565 -5.30 16.16 -4.91
CA ASP A 565 -4.54 14.99 -5.30
C ASP A 565 -3.19 15.36 -5.89
N ARG A 566 -3.05 16.52 -6.52
CA ARG A 566 -1.82 16.91 -7.21
C ARG A 566 -1.47 18.34 -6.90
N ALA A 567 -0.17 18.62 -6.82
CA ALA A 567 0.34 19.97 -6.88
C ALA A 567 1.55 20.07 -7.80
N SER A 568 1.57 21.11 -8.63
CA SER A 568 2.61 21.37 -9.63
C SER A 568 3.14 22.78 -9.47
N LEU A 569 4.43 22.98 -9.74
CA LEU A 569 5.09 24.28 -9.53
C LEU A 569 5.33 24.99 -10.87
N GLY A 570 4.66 26.12 -11.10
CA GLY A 570 4.71 26.90 -12.34
C GLY A 570 3.78 26.40 -13.44
N ALA A 571 3.94 26.97 -14.64
CA ALA A 571 2.99 26.81 -15.75
C ALA A 571 2.70 25.35 -16.13
N LEU A 572 1.42 25.06 -16.39
CA LEU A 572 0.94 23.76 -16.86
C LEU A 572 0.89 23.74 -18.38
N THR A 573 1.55 22.77 -19.01
CA THR A 573 1.64 22.67 -20.48
C THR A 573 0.37 22.10 -21.14
N ARG A 574 -0.51 21.42 -20.39
CA ARG A 574 -1.73 20.74 -20.88
C ARG A 574 -2.82 20.64 -19.80
N ALA A 575 -3.27 21.76 -19.26
CA ALA A 575 -4.42 21.75 -18.35
C ALA A 575 -5.70 21.46 -19.15
N ASP A 576 -6.53 20.54 -18.65
CA ASP A 576 -7.87 20.31 -19.18
C ASP A 576 -8.74 21.52 -18.80
N PRO A 577 -9.33 22.25 -19.76
CA PRO A 577 -10.17 23.40 -19.47
C PRO A 577 -11.44 23.04 -18.68
N ASP A 578 -11.92 21.80 -18.78
CA ASP A 578 -13.14 21.34 -18.09
C ASP A 578 -12.85 20.80 -16.66
N ASP A 579 -11.57 20.67 -16.29
CA ASP A 579 -11.13 20.18 -14.98
C ASP A 579 -9.91 21.00 -14.49
N PRO A 580 -10.16 22.28 -14.11
CA PRO A 580 -9.13 23.29 -13.93
C PRO A 580 -8.31 23.09 -12.67
N TRP A 581 -7.04 23.49 -12.74
CA TRP A 581 -6.16 23.56 -11.59
C TRP A 581 -6.33 24.90 -10.88
N GLU A 582 -6.33 24.89 -9.55
CA GLU A 582 -6.41 26.10 -8.72
C GLU A 582 -5.00 26.69 -8.53
N GLU A 583 -4.82 27.93 -8.98
CA GLU A 583 -3.56 28.67 -8.80
C GLU A 583 -3.47 29.26 -7.39
N LEU A 584 -2.36 29.01 -6.72
CA LEU A 584 -2.07 29.44 -5.36
C LEU A 584 -0.69 30.10 -5.32
N ASN A 585 -0.62 31.28 -4.71
CA ASN A 585 0.59 32.08 -4.64
C ASN A 585 1.14 32.06 -3.21
N TYR A 586 2.42 31.71 -3.06
CA TYR A 586 3.09 31.66 -1.76
C TYR A 586 4.44 32.37 -1.84
N ASP A 587 4.69 33.33 -0.94
CA ASP A 587 5.88 34.19 -0.97
C ASP A 587 7.22 33.42 -0.90
N HIS A 588 7.22 32.27 -0.24
CA HIS A 588 8.42 31.44 -0.05
C HIS A 588 8.70 30.47 -1.21
N LEU A 589 7.81 30.42 -2.21
CA LEU A 589 7.95 29.55 -3.38
C LEU A 589 8.35 30.38 -4.62
N PRO A 590 9.23 29.85 -5.49
CA PRO A 590 9.77 30.62 -6.61
C PRO A 590 8.76 30.83 -7.75
N LYS A 591 7.65 30.09 -7.77
CA LYS A 591 6.58 30.13 -8.77
C LYS A 591 5.24 29.80 -8.11
N PRO A 592 4.10 30.17 -8.73
CA PRO A 592 2.79 29.75 -8.26
C PRO A 592 2.67 28.23 -8.22
N VAL A 593 1.91 27.72 -7.26
CA VAL A 593 1.55 26.31 -7.15
C VAL A 593 0.17 26.13 -7.73
N PHE A 594 0.03 25.15 -8.62
CA PHE A 594 -1.26 24.75 -9.16
C PHE A 594 -1.68 23.45 -8.49
N CYS A 595 -2.84 23.44 -7.85
CA CYS A 595 -3.40 22.27 -7.15
C CYS A 595 -4.61 21.69 -7.89
N LYS A 596 -4.78 20.36 -7.85
CA LYS A 596 -5.91 19.65 -8.46
C LYS A 596 -6.41 18.51 -7.59
#